data_AF-A0A2T1DQT2-F1
#
_entry.id   AF-A0A2T1DQT2-F1
#
_cell.length_a   1.000
_cell.length_b   1.000
_cell.length_c   1.000
_cell.angle_alpha   90.00
_cell.angle_beta   90.00
_cell.angle_gamma   90.00
#
_symmetry.space_group_name_H-M   'P 1'
#
loop_
_entity.id
_entity.type
_entity.pdbx_description
1 polymer ?
#
loop_
_entity_poly.entity_id
_entity_poly.type
_entity_poly.pdbx_seq_one_letter_code
_entity_poly.pdbx_strand_id
1 'polypeptide(L)'
;MNKVESGIINVLRQGVPLGARAIANVLGVSRREVNHYLYTSLQALVIQDQQYRWVLKSSLRQAEQLSLTFEMEQEPSSLDELLEQHQQQVRETTLERTLRSLIDFSEE
;
A
#
# COMPACT_ATOMS: atom_id res chain seq x y z
N MET A 1 -20.31 3.46 26.70
CA MET A 1 -20.07 2.40 25.70
C MET A 1 -20.30 1.05 26.37
N ASN A 2 -21.14 0.20 25.78
CA ASN A 2 -21.53 -1.10 26.33
C ASN A 2 -20.37 -2.12 26.20
N LYS A 3 -20.31 -3.12 27.10
CA LYS A 3 -19.33 -4.22 27.07
C LYS A 3 -19.30 -4.93 25.71
N VAL A 4 -20.46 -5.17 25.10
CA VAL A 4 -20.54 -5.83 23.78
C VAL A 4 -19.97 -4.92 22.68
N GLU A 5 -20.30 -3.63 22.67
CA GLU A 5 -19.75 -2.67 21.71
C GLU A 5 -18.23 -2.58 21.80
N SER A 6 -17.69 -2.42 23.01
CA SER A 6 -16.25 -2.38 23.23
C SER A 6 -15.58 -3.70 22.83
N GLY A 7 -16.25 -4.84 23.07
CA GLY A 7 -15.81 -6.16 22.61
C GLY A 7 -15.72 -6.25 21.09
N ILE A 8 -16.75 -5.80 20.37
CA ILE A 8 -16.77 -5.78 18.90
C ILE A 8 -15.60 -4.95 18.37
N ILE A 9 -15.38 -3.74 18.91
CA ILE A 9 -14.24 -2.90 18.49
C ILE A 9 -12.91 -3.61 18.75
N ASN A 10 -12.73 -4.22 19.92
CA ASN A 10 -11.47 -4.89 20.26
C ASN A 10 -11.17 -6.07 19.33
N VAL A 11 -12.19 -6.83 18.93
CA VAL A 11 -12.05 -7.92 17.94
C VAL A 11 -11.65 -7.36 16.58
N LEU A 12 -12.33 -6.31 16.11
CA LEU A 12 -12.03 -5.71 14.79
C LEU A 12 -10.71 -4.93 14.76
N ARG A 13 -10.17 -4.51 15.92
CA ARG A 13 -8.87 -3.81 16.02
C ARG A 13 -7.70 -4.71 15.62
N GLN A 14 -7.88 -6.03 15.59
CA GLN A 14 -6.88 -6.97 15.09
C GLN A 14 -6.61 -6.81 13.58
N GLY A 15 -7.40 -6.00 12.87
CA GLY A 15 -7.16 -5.67 11.46
C GLY A 15 -7.67 -6.71 10.47
N VAL A 16 -8.20 -7.84 10.95
CA VAL A 16 -8.76 -8.89 10.10
C VAL A 16 -10.25 -8.63 9.83
N PRO A 17 -10.70 -8.63 8.57
CA PRO A 17 -12.13 -8.56 8.24
C PRO A 17 -12.88 -9.79 8.77
N LEU A 18 -13.90 -9.57 9.59
CA LEU A 18 -14.65 -10.65 10.23
C LEU A 18 -16.15 -10.54 9.99
N GLY A 19 -16.80 -11.66 9.70
CA GLY A 19 -18.26 -11.72 9.65
C GLY A 19 -18.88 -11.60 11.04
N ALA A 20 -20.10 -11.07 11.13
CA ALA A 20 -20.82 -10.91 12.39
C ALA A 20 -20.97 -12.22 13.19
N ARG A 21 -21.07 -13.38 12.49
CA ARG A 21 -21.09 -14.70 13.13
C ARG A 21 -19.78 -15.02 13.86
N ALA A 22 -18.63 -14.70 13.25
CA ALA A 22 -17.33 -14.95 13.87
C ALA A 22 -17.14 -14.07 15.11
N ILE A 23 -17.51 -12.78 15.01
CA ILE A 23 -17.48 -11.84 16.14
C ILE A 23 -18.38 -12.33 17.28
N ALA A 24 -19.59 -12.78 16.96
CA ALA A 24 -20.53 -13.33 17.93
C ALA A 24 -19.98 -14.56 18.66
N ASN A 25 -19.33 -15.48 17.93
CA ASN A 25 -18.70 -16.66 18.52
C ASN A 25 -17.59 -16.29 19.51
N VAL A 26 -16.76 -15.30 19.18
CA VAL A 26 -15.67 -14.84 20.05
C VAL A 26 -16.20 -14.18 21.31
N LEU A 27 -17.28 -13.39 21.20
CA LEU A 27 -17.87 -12.66 22.31
C LEU A 27 -18.87 -13.49 23.13
N GLY A 28 -19.24 -14.68 22.69
CA GLY A 28 -20.24 -15.53 23.34
C GLY A 28 -21.66 -14.95 23.32
N VAL A 29 -21.99 -14.13 22.31
CA VAL A 29 -23.29 -13.46 22.18
C VAL A 29 -24.00 -13.89 20.89
N SER A 30 -25.24 -13.43 20.69
CA SER A 30 -25.98 -13.75 19.47
C SER A 30 -25.49 -12.94 18.27
N ARG A 31 -25.52 -13.54 17.07
CA ARG A 31 -25.28 -12.81 15.81
C ARG A 31 -26.21 -11.61 15.64
N ARG A 32 -27.47 -11.74 16.09
CA ARG A 32 -28.48 -10.68 15.98
C ARG A 32 -28.09 -9.45 16.80
N GLU A 33 -27.59 -9.68 18.01
CA GLU A 33 -27.10 -8.63 18.91
C GLU A 33 -25.86 -7.93 18.34
N VAL A 34 -24.90 -8.68 17.81
CA VAL A 34 -23.75 -8.10 17.11
C VAL A 34 -24.18 -7.25 15.93
N ASN A 35 -25.08 -7.76 15.08
CA ASN A 35 -25.63 -7.00 13.96
C ASN A 35 -26.34 -5.73 14.42
N HIS A 36 -27.11 -5.80 15.52
CA HIS A 36 -27.77 -4.63 16.07
C HIS A 36 -26.76 -3.51 16.33
N TYR A 37 -25.67 -3.79 17.07
CA TYR A 37 -24.64 -2.79 17.35
C TYR A 37 -23.89 -2.30 16.10
N LEU A 38 -23.56 -3.20 15.16
CA LEU A 38 -22.85 -2.84 13.93
C LEU A 38 -23.64 -1.86 13.06
N TYR A 39 -24.97 -2.03 12.97
CA TYR A 39 -25.84 -1.15 12.18
C TYR A 39 -26.38 0.06 12.95
N THR A 40 -26.27 0.10 14.28
CA THR A 40 -26.73 1.23 15.10
C THR A 40 -25.56 2.05 15.64
N SER A 41 -25.03 1.68 16.80
CA SER A 41 -24.07 2.49 17.55
C SER A 41 -22.66 2.50 16.94
N LEU A 42 -22.28 1.44 16.23
CA LEU A 42 -20.96 1.31 15.63
C LEU A 42 -20.91 1.72 14.15
N GLN A 43 -22.05 2.05 13.53
CA GLN A 43 -22.16 2.36 12.09
C GLN A 43 -21.14 3.41 11.62
N ALA A 44 -20.86 4.41 12.46
CA ALA A 44 -19.90 5.46 12.15
C ALA A 44 -18.43 4.98 12.15
N LEU A 45 -18.11 3.89 12.86
CA LEU A 45 -16.75 3.40 13.13
C LEU A 45 -16.36 2.19 12.28
N VAL A 46 -17.33 1.44 11.76
CA VAL A 46 -17.09 0.22 10.97
C VAL A 46 -17.48 0.40 9.50
N ILE A 47 -16.89 -0.41 8.64
CA ILE A 47 -17.27 -0.57 7.23
C ILE A 47 -17.55 -2.05 6.97
N GLN A 48 -18.53 -2.31 6.12
CA GLN A 48 -18.82 -3.63 5.60
C GLN A 48 -18.17 -3.78 4.21
N ASP A 49 -17.41 -4.86 4.01
CA ASP A 49 -16.84 -5.20 2.70
C ASP A 49 -17.85 -5.91 1.79
N GLN A 50 -17.46 -6.16 0.54
CA GLN A 50 -18.31 -6.83 -0.45
C GLN A 50 -18.69 -8.27 -0.07
N GLN A 51 -17.94 -8.89 0.86
CA GLN A 51 -18.18 -10.24 1.35
C GLN A 51 -18.97 -10.26 2.68
N TYR A 52 -19.60 -9.14 3.04
CA TYR A 52 -20.37 -8.97 4.27
C TYR A 52 -19.55 -9.15 5.57
N ARG A 53 -18.25 -8.88 5.51
CA ARG A 53 -17.34 -8.85 6.67
C ARG A 53 -17.17 -7.41 7.14
N TRP A 54 -16.89 -7.24 8.41
CA TRP A 54 -16.76 -5.95 9.07
C TRP A 54 -15.31 -5.64 9.36
N VAL A 55 -14.94 -4.37 9.18
CA VAL A 55 -13.59 -3.82 9.44
C VAL A 55 -13.75 -2.46 10.14
N LEU A 56 -12.79 -2.09 10.98
CA LEU A 56 -12.72 -0.73 11.53
C LEU A 56 -12.23 0.26 10.49
N LYS A 57 -12.89 1.43 10.39
CA LYS A 57 -12.47 2.53 9.50
C LYS A 57 -11.06 3.02 9.78
N SER A 58 -10.65 3.02 11.06
CA SER A 58 -9.30 3.43 11.47
C SER A 58 -8.21 2.50 10.92
N SER A 59 -8.51 1.22 10.72
CA SER A 59 -7.57 0.25 10.16
C SER A 59 -7.31 0.51 8.68
N LEU A 60 -8.30 1.03 7.95
CA LEU A 60 -8.12 1.44 6.55
C LEU A 60 -7.24 2.68 6.42
N ARG A 61 -7.36 3.65 7.34
CA ARG A 61 -6.46 4.82 7.35
C ARG A 61 -5.00 4.44 7.58
N GLN A 62 -4.74 3.43 8.41
CA GLN A 62 -3.38 2.91 8.56
C GLN A 62 -2.90 2.23 7.27
N ALA A 63 -3.76 1.49 6.57
CA ALA A 63 -3.41 0.91 5.28
C ALA A 63 -3.15 1.99 4.21
N GLU A 64 -3.98 3.04 4.14
CA GLU A 64 -3.77 4.18 3.22
C GLU A 64 -2.49 4.96 3.56
N GLN A 65 -2.17 5.14 4.86
CA GLN A 65 -0.92 5.75 5.29
C GLN A 65 0.30 4.87 5.01
N LEU A 66 0.17 3.55 5.10
CA LEU A 66 1.21 2.58 4.72
C LEU A 66 1.40 2.53 3.20
N SER A 67 0.33 2.67 2.41
CA SER A 67 0.41 2.81 0.95
C SER A 67 1.10 4.11 0.55
N LEU A 68 0.81 5.23 1.24
CA LEU A 68 1.47 6.52 1.03
C LEU A 68 2.94 6.57 1.49
N THR A 69 3.37 5.64 2.36
CA THR A 69 4.80 5.50 2.73
C THR A 69 5.54 4.54 1.80
N PHE A 70 4.85 3.63 1.09
CA PHE A 70 5.45 2.72 0.13
C PHE A 70 5.63 3.32 -1.27
N GLU A 71 4.95 4.43 -1.59
CA GLU A 71 5.18 5.18 -2.84
C GLU A 71 6.41 6.11 -2.81
N MET A 72 7.19 6.13 -1.72
CA MET A 72 8.43 6.91 -1.62
C MET A 72 9.72 6.08 -1.57
N GLU A 73 9.67 4.77 -1.84
CA GLU A 73 10.86 3.91 -1.95
C GLU A 73 10.97 3.14 -3.28
N GLN A 74 10.24 3.56 -4.31
CA GLN A 74 10.53 3.15 -5.68
C GLN A 74 10.99 4.39 -6.44
N GLU A 75 12.30 4.59 -6.52
CA GLU A 75 12.91 5.22 -7.69
C GLU A 75 12.78 4.20 -8.84
N PRO A 76 11.90 4.36 -9.83
CA PRO A 76 12.20 3.85 -11.14
C PRO A 76 13.12 4.88 -11.77
N SER A 77 14.44 4.74 -11.59
CA SER A 77 15.37 5.20 -12.62
C SER A 77 14.96 4.44 -13.88
N SER A 78 14.14 5.09 -14.70
CA SER A 78 13.45 4.48 -15.83
C SER A 78 14.49 3.78 -16.69
N LEU A 79 14.16 2.60 -17.20
CA LEU A 79 14.98 1.90 -18.19
C LEU A 79 15.36 2.84 -19.34
N ASP A 80 14.53 3.85 -19.64
CA ASP A 80 14.81 4.91 -20.60
C ASP A 80 15.98 5.83 -20.20
N GLU A 81 16.11 6.21 -18.93
CA GLU A 81 17.22 7.04 -18.43
C GLU A 81 18.56 6.29 -18.48
N LEU A 82 18.56 4.99 -18.11
CA LEU A 82 19.74 4.14 -18.25
C LEU A 82 20.10 3.91 -19.73
N LEU A 83 19.11 3.76 -20.61
CA LEU A 83 19.33 3.64 -22.05
C LEU A 83 19.91 4.94 -22.63
N GLU A 84 19.41 6.09 -22.20
CA GLU A 84 19.84 7.41 -22.66
C GLU A 84 21.27 7.72 -22.16
N GLN A 85 21.59 7.39 -20.90
CA GLN A 85 22.95 7.48 -20.37
C GLN A 85 23.93 6.57 -21.12
N HIS A 86 23.54 5.32 -21.40
CA HIS A 86 24.41 4.41 -22.16
C HIS A 86 24.65 4.91 -23.59
N GLN A 87 23.61 5.45 -24.26
CA GLN A 87 23.74 6.02 -25.59
C GLN A 87 24.63 7.27 -25.62
N GLN A 88 24.56 8.13 -24.60
CA GLN A 88 25.43 9.30 -24.49
C GLN A 88 26.90 8.89 -24.26
N GLN A 89 27.16 7.91 -23.38
CA GLN A 89 28.51 7.41 -23.12
C GLN A 89 29.17 6.75 -24.35
N VAL A 90 28.39 6.02 -25.15
CA VAL A 90 28.90 5.44 -26.42
C VAL A 90 29.23 6.54 -27.45
N ARG A 91 28.45 7.62 -27.50
CA ARG A 91 28.73 8.76 -28.41
C ARG A 91 30.01 9.48 -28.01
N GLU A 92 30.22 9.76 -26.73
CA GLU A 92 31.43 10.43 -26.24
C GLU A 92 32.69 9.61 -26.52
N THR A 93 32.68 8.31 -26.20
CA THR A 93 33.83 7.42 -26.46
C THR A 93 34.15 7.27 -27.94
N THR A 94 33.16 7.36 -28.83
CA THR A 94 33.36 7.32 -30.28
C THR A 94 33.97 8.62 -30.79
N LEU A 95 33.52 9.78 -30.28
CA LEU A 95 34.06 11.08 -30.63
C LEU A 95 35.50 11.24 -30.13
N GLU A 96 35.81 10.83 -28.91
CA GLU A 96 37.17 10.86 -28.36
C GLU A 96 38.16 9.99 -29.16
N ARG A 97 37.73 8.79 -29.59
CA ARG A 97 38.56 7.93 -30.44
C ARG A 97 38.80 8.53 -31.82
N THR A 98 37.78 9.15 -32.41
CA THR A 98 37.90 9.79 -33.73
C THR A 98 38.80 11.01 -33.65
N LEU A 99 38.64 11.85 -32.62
CA LEU A 99 39.49 13.01 -32.39
C LEU A 99 40.94 12.63 -32.12
N ARG A 100 41.20 11.59 -31.32
CA ARG A 100 42.57 11.05 -31.15
C ARG A 100 43.17 10.55 -32.46
N SER A 101 42.41 9.80 -33.28
CA SER A 101 42.92 9.32 -34.57
C SER A 101 43.21 10.43 -35.58
N LEU A 102 42.53 11.57 -35.49
CA LEU A 102 42.78 12.73 -36.35
C LEU A 102 43.98 13.56 -35.90
N ILE A 103 44.28 13.57 -34.60
CA ILE A 103 45.47 14.23 -34.04
C ILE A 103 46.73 13.43 -34.39
N ASP A 104 46.68 12.09 -34.27
CA ASP A 104 47.80 11.20 -34.62
C ASP A 104 48.13 11.22 -36.13
N PHE A 105 47.18 11.63 -37.00
CA PHE A 105 47.38 11.76 -38.45
C PHE A 105 47.99 13.11 -38.87
N SER A 106 48.17 14.06 -37.94
CA SER A 106 48.70 15.40 -38.22
C SER A 106 50.18 15.57 -37.86
N GLU A 107 50.85 14.52 -37.35
CA GLU A 107 52.28 14.54 -36.96
C GLU A 107 53.20 13.70 -37.88
N GLU A 108 52.76 13.33 -39.10
CA GLU A 108 53.62 12.83 -40.20
C GLU A 108 53.73 13.86 -41.34
#